data_AF-A0A3B4BDN2-F1
#
_entry.id   AF-A0A3B4BDN2-F1
#
_cell.length_a   1.000
_cell.length_b   1.000
_cell.length_c   1.000
_cell.angle_alpha   90.00
_cell.angle_beta   90.00
_cell.angle_gamma   90.00
#
_symmetry.space_group_name_H-M   'P 1'
#
loop_
_entity.id
_entity.type
_entity.pdbx_description
1 polymer ?
#
loop_
_entity_poly.entity_id
_entity_poly.type
_entity_poly.pdbx_seq_one_letter_code
_entity_poly.pdbx_strand_id
1 'polypeptide(L)'
;MVIGRLRSDDIYNQVSAYPLPEHRSTALANQAAMLYVCLYFSPSILHTQQAKMREIVDKYFPDNWVISIYMGITVNLVEAWEPYKAAKTALNYTLDSANIKEQATRYAASIESLRPQVQQLLKEGFLREEIILDNIPKLLNCLRDCNVAIRWLMLHSAESAYDPNNKRLRQIKDQVLNDSKYNPKILFQLLLDTAQFEFTLKEMFKQMLSEKQLKWESYKKEGSERMTELAEVFSGVKPLTRVEKNENLQAWFREISKQIESLNYEDSTAAGRKTVQLIQALVEVQEFHQLESNLQVCQFLADTRKFLHQMIRTINIKEEVLITMQIVGDLSYAWQIIDRSHVNYFVNIKRLLDLQ
;
A
#
# COMPACT_ATOMS: atom_id res chain seq x y z
N MET A 1 28.83 18.27 2.57
CA MET A 1 28.44 17.06 3.32
C MET A 1 26.95 16.74 3.13
N VAL A 2 26.03 17.68 3.37
CA VAL A 2 24.56 17.47 3.25
C VAL A 2 24.12 17.06 1.84
N ILE A 3 24.53 17.78 0.78
CA ILE A 3 24.19 17.43 -0.61
C ILE A 3 24.70 16.02 -1.01
N GLY A 4 25.86 15.61 -0.47
CA GLY A 4 26.40 14.27 -0.74
C GLY A 4 25.53 13.16 -0.14
N ARG A 5 25.07 13.37 1.10
CA ARG A 5 24.14 12.46 1.80
C ARG A 5 22.78 12.41 1.12
N LEU A 6 22.19 13.58 0.83
CA LEU A 6 20.93 13.71 0.09
C LEU A 6 20.99 13.10 -1.32
N ARG A 7 22.15 12.88 -1.90
CA ARG A 7 22.30 12.19 -3.20
C ARG A 7 22.50 10.69 -3.08
N SER A 8 23.05 10.20 -1.98
CA SER A 8 23.52 8.81 -1.85
C SER A 8 22.55 7.95 -1.05
N ASP A 9 21.99 8.51 0.02
CA ASP A 9 21.21 7.78 1.01
C ASP A 9 19.70 7.95 0.74
N ASP A 10 18.85 7.00 1.15
CA ASP A 10 17.40 7.19 1.28
C ASP A 10 17.09 7.66 2.70
N ILE A 11 17.18 8.97 2.93
CA ILE A 11 17.17 9.55 4.29
C ILE A 11 15.81 9.37 4.96
N TYR A 12 14.74 9.27 4.17
CA TYR A 12 13.38 9.11 4.67
C TYR A 12 12.91 7.65 4.69
N ASN A 13 13.74 6.70 4.24
CA ASN A 13 13.39 5.28 4.11
C ASN A 13 12.05 5.08 3.37
N GLN A 14 11.75 5.93 2.39
CA GLN A 14 10.47 5.89 1.67
C GLN A 14 10.48 4.86 0.53
N VAL A 15 11.66 4.43 0.07
CA VAL A 15 11.77 3.49 -1.07
C VAL A 15 11.14 2.13 -0.74
N SER A 16 11.18 1.67 0.52
CA SER A 16 10.52 0.43 0.92
C SER A 16 8.99 0.48 0.77
N ALA A 17 8.39 1.66 0.93
CA ALA A 17 6.97 1.88 0.73
C ALA A 17 6.58 1.92 -0.75
N TYR A 18 7.53 2.04 -1.68
CA TYR A 18 7.33 2.11 -3.13
C TYR A 18 8.22 1.10 -3.88
N PRO A 19 7.82 -0.19 -3.92
CA PRO A 19 8.67 -1.25 -4.46
C PRO A 19 8.82 -1.21 -5.99
N LEU A 20 7.93 -0.52 -6.71
CA LEU A 20 7.96 -0.43 -8.16
C LEU A 20 8.96 0.65 -8.60
N PRO A 21 9.91 0.36 -9.52
CA PRO A 21 10.89 1.34 -10.00
C PRO A 21 10.26 2.61 -10.58
N GLU A 22 9.07 2.48 -11.18
CA GLU A 22 8.31 3.58 -11.76
C GLU A 22 7.84 4.61 -10.72
N HIS A 23 7.76 4.21 -9.44
CA HIS A 23 7.33 5.09 -8.35
C HIS A 23 8.49 5.85 -7.70
N ARG A 24 9.72 5.64 -8.18
CA ARG A 24 10.94 6.17 -7.57
C ARG A 24 10.92 7.69 -7.40
N SER A 25 10.43 8.42 -8.39
CA SER A 25 10.37 9.89 -8.36
C SER A 25 9.45 10.39 -7.25
N THR A 26 8.30 9.75 -7.06
CA THR A 26 7.39 9.99 -5.94
C THR A 26 8.00 9.58 -4.60
N ALA A 27 8.61 8.39 -4.53
CA ALA A 27 9.25 7.88 -3.32
C ALA A 27 10.39 8.78 -2.81
N LEU A 28 11.09 9.45 -3.72
CA LEU A 28 12.18 10.36 -3.39
C LEU A 28 11.74 11.83 -3.34
N ALA A 29 10.45 12.14 -3.48
CA ALA A 29 10.00 13.52 -3.71
C ALA A 29 10.32 14.47 -2.54
N ASN A 30 10.20 14.02 -1.29
CA ASN A 30 10.56 14.82 -0.12
C ASN A 30 12.07 15.10 -0.07
N GLN A 31 12.87 14.07 -0.39
CA GLN A 31 14.32 14.21 -0.49
C GLN A 31 14.73 15.11 -1.66
N ALA A 32 14.04 15.01 -2.79
CA ALA A 32 14.23 15.85 -3.97
C ALA A 32 13.93 17.32 -3.66
N ALA A 33 12.86 17.60 -2.92
CA ALA A 33 12.51 18.94 -2.46
C ALA A 33 13.59 19.55 -1.55
N MET A 34 14.11 18.77 -0.59
CA MET A 34 15.26 19.21 0.22
C MET A 34 16.50 19.46 -0.63
N LEU A 35 16.82 18.54 -1.55
CA LEU A 35 17.98 18.66 -2.42
C LEU A 35 17.89 19.90 -3.30
N TYR A 36 16.71 20.21 -3.85
CA TYR A 36 16.44 21.43 -4.57
C TYR A 36 16.81 22.67 -3.74
N VAL A 37 16.34 22.76 -2.49
CA VAL A 37 16.67 23.88 -1.60
C VAL A 37 18.17 23.93 -1.28
N CYS A 38 18.78 22.79 -0.96
CA CYS A 38 20.20 22.71 -0.62
C CYS A 38 21.12 23.11 -1.79
N LEU A 39 20.71 22.92 -3.05
CA LEU A 39 21.51 23.28 -4.21
C LEU A 39 21.77 24.79 -4.32
N TYR A 40 20.86 25.64 -3.84
CA TYR A 40 21.06 27.10 -3.83
C TYR A 40 22.15 27.55 -2.86
N PHE A 41 22.50 26.72 -1.86
CA PHE A 41 23.65 26.96 -0.99
C PHE A 41 24.97 26.48 -1.60
N SER A 42 24.94 25.90 -2.80
CA SER A 42 26.13 25.55 -3.58
C SER A 42 25.94 25.92 -5.06
N PRO A 43 25.88 27.23 -5.40
CA PRO A 43 25.56 27.69 -6.76
C PRO A 43 26.51 27.18 -7.83
N SER A 44 27.76 26.85 -7.48
CA SER A 44 28.72 26.26 -8.42
C SER A 44 28.22 24.92 -9.00
N ILE A 45 27.45 24.13 -8.23
CA ILE A 45 26.85 22.90 -8.73
C ILE A 45 25.84 23.22 -9.85
N LEU A 46 24.95 24.19 -9.59
CA LEU A 46 23.91 24.64 -10.51
C LEU A 46 24.49 25.30 -11.79
N HIS A 47 25.60 26.04 -11.68
CA HIS A 47 26.20 26.74 -12.82
C HIS A 47 27.18 25.91 -13.64
N THR A 48 28.11 25.18 -13.00
CA THR A 48 29.29 24.64 -13.68
C THR A 48 29.42 23.12 -13.64
N GLN A 49 28.81 22.44 -12.67
CA GLN A 49 29.02 20.99 -12.46
C GLN A 49 28.01 20.14 -13.24
N GLN A 50 28.16 20.10 -14.56
CA GLN A 50 27.24 19.41 -15.48
C GLN A 50 27.01 17.93 -15.13
N ALA A 51 28.07 17.15 -14.89
CA ALA A 51 27.94 15.73 -14.57
C ALA A 51 27.15 15.50 -13.27
N LYS A 52 27.38 16.32 -12.23
CA LYS A 52 26.64 16.20 -10.96
C LYS A 52 25.18 16.61 -11.12
N MET A 53 24.89 17.68 -11.84
CA MET A 53 23.51 18.07 -12.11
C MET A 53 22.78 17.02 -12.95
N ARG A 54 23.46 16.39 -13.91
CA ARG A 54 22.88 15.30 -14.69
C ARG A 54 22.47 14.13 -13.81
N GLU A 55 23.38 13.66 -12.95
CA GLU A 55 23.08 12.58 -12.00
C GLU A 55 21.93 12.93 -11.05
N ILE A 56 21.87 14.19 -10.57
CA ILE A 56 20.77 14.66 -9.72
C ILE A 56 19.44 14.61 -10.48
N VAL A 57 19.38 15.15 -11.70
CA VAL A 57 18.15 15.16 -12.51
C VAL A 57 17.71 13.75 -12.86
N ASP A 58 18.62 12.89 -13.32
CA ASP A 58 18.29 11.50 -13.68
C ASP A 58 17.80 10.68 -12.47
N LYS A 59 18.23 11.05 -11.25
CA LYS A 59 17.80 10.38 -10.02
C LYS A 59 16.48 10.91 -9.48
N TYR A 60 16.32 12.23 -9.38
CA TYR A 60 15.25 12.87 -8.61
C TYR A 60 14.17 13.53 -9.47
N PHE A 61 14.50 13.89 -10.72
CA PHE A 61 13.63 14.66 -11.60
C PHE A 61 13.55 14.06 -13.04
N PRO A 62 13.48 12.73 -13.25
CA PRO A 62 13.47 12.15 -14.60
C PRO A 62 12.14 12.41 -15.35
N ASP A 63 11.06 12.60 -14.60
CA ASP A 63 9.66 12.66 -15.02
C ASP A 63 8.88 13.80 -14.32
N ASN A 64 9.52 14.52 -13.40
CA ASN A 64 8.92 15.59 -12.60
C ASN A 64 9.72 16.89 -12.77
N TRP A 65 9.10 17.94 -13.30
CA TRP A 65 9.67 19.29 -13.36
C TRP A 65 8.84 20.32 -12.58
N VAL A 66 7.64 19.95 -12.15
CA VAL A 66 6.89 20.69 -11.14
C VAL A 66 7.02 19.92 -9.83
N ILE A 67 7.63 20.53 -8.83
CA ILE A 67 7.79 19.94 -7.50
C ILE A 67 7.01 20.70 -6.46
N SER A 68 6.80 20.07 -5.32
CA SER A 68 6.26 20.72 -4.13
C SER A 68 7.33 20.80 -3.06
N ILE A 69 7.56 22.01 -2.55
CA ILE A 69 8.38 22.26 -1.38
C ILE A 69 7.46 22.70 -0.23
N TYR A 70 7.96 22.66 1.00
CA TYR A 70 7.35 23.15 2.25
C TYR A 70 5.87 23.61 2.16
N MET A 71 4.95 22.87 2.80
CA MET A 71 3.53 23.21 2.88
C MET A 71 2.83 23.40 1.52
N GLY A 72 3.21 22.60 0.52
CA GLY A 72 2.52 22.58 -0.77
C GLY A 72 2.92 23.69 -1.75
N ILE A 73 3.99 24.46 -1.47
CA ILE A 73 4.48 25.49 -2.40
C ILE A 73 4.97 24.82 -3.68
N THR A 74 4.31 25.08 -4.79
CA THR A 74 4.69 24.53 -6.10
C THR A 74 5.83 25.33 -6.71
N VAL A 75 6.85 24.63 -7.20
CA VAL A 75 7.99 25.21 -7.90
C VAL A 75 8.14 24.54 -9.25
N ASN A 76 8.22 25.35 -10.31
CA ASN A 76 8.57 24.89 -11.64
C ASN A 76 10.09 24.98 -11.85
N LEU A 77 10.74 23.83 -11.99
CA LEU A 77 12.19 23.75 -12.17
C LEU A 77 12.65 24.41 -13.46
N VAL A 78 11.78 24.48 -14.49
CA VAL A 78 12.12 25.15 -15.75
C VAL A 78 12.41 26.64 -15.53
N GLU A 79 11.63 27.29 -14.66
CA GLU A 79 11.85 28.69 -14.30
C GLU A 79 12.93 28.84 -13.25
N ALA A 80 12.84 28.05 -12.18
CA ALA A 80 13.74 28.14 -11.04
C ALA A 80 15.21 27.89 -11.43
N TRP A 81 15.44 27.06 -12.45
CA TRP A 81 16.77 26.73 -12.96
C TRP A 81 17.18 27.46 -14.24
N GLU A 82 16.34 28.35 -14.79
CA GLU A 82 16.65 29.11 -16.01
C GLU A 82 18.00 29.87 -15.96
N PRO A 83 18.39 30.55 -14.85
CA PRO A 83 19.68 31.26 -14.80
C PRO A 83 20.90 30.34 -14.59
N TYR A 84 20.69 29.03 -14.39
CA TYR A 84 21.72 28.07 -13.98
C TYR A 84 22.06 27.10 -15.11
N LYS A 85 23.15 27.36 -15.83
CA LYS A 85 23.53 26.63 -17.05
C LYS A 85 23.57 25.10 -16.88
N ALA A 86 24.26 24.57 -15.88
CA ALA A 86 24.38 23.11 -15.69
C ALA A 86 23.03 22.47 -15.32
N ALA A 87 22.23 23.13 -14.47
CA ALA A 87 20.91 22.66 -14.08
C ALA A 87 19.92 22.67 -15.25
N LYS A 88 19.85 23.78 -16.00
CA LYS A 88 19.03 23.92 -17.21
C LYS A 88 19.38 22.86 -18.25
N THR A 89 20.67 22.63 -18.51
CA THR A 89 21.10 21.59 -19.46
C THR A 89 20.71 20.19 -18.99
N ALA A 90 20.87 19.87 -17.70
CA ALA A 90 20.49 18.57 -17.16
C ALA A 90 18.99 18.30 -17.30
N LEU A 91 18.15 19.31 -17.04
CA LEU A 91 16.69 19.21 -17.08
C LEU A 91 16.10 19.05 -18.49
N ASN A 92 16.84 19.42 -19.55
CA ASN A 92 16.31 19.36 -20.92
C ASN A 92 15.85 17.95 -21.36
N TYR A 93 16.44 16.89 -20.81
CA TYR A 93 15.99 15.52 -21.11
C TYR A 93 14.62 15.21 -20.51
N THR A 94 14.39 15.65 -19.27
CA THR A 94 13.09 15.56 -18.61
C THR A 94 12.01 16.30 -19.40
N LEU A 95 12.39 17.45 -20.00
CA LEU A 95 11.50 18.31 -20.78
C LEU A 95 11.45 17.97 -22.27
N ASP A 96 12.06 16.86 -22.69
CA ASP A 96 11.95 16.40 -24.07
C ASP A 96 10.50 16.07 -24.39
N SER A 97 10.03 16.48 -25.57
CA SER A 97 8.62 16.32 -25.94
C SER A 97 8.19 14.85 -25.99
N ALA A 98 9.09 13.92 -26.33
CA ALA A 98 8.80 12.49 -26.30
C ALA A 98 8.66 11.99 -24.86
N ASN A 99 9.52 12.45 -23.94
CA ASN A 99 9.42 12.09 -22.52
C ASN A 99 8.13 12.64 -21.88
N ILE A 100 7.79 13.91 -22.13
CA ILE A 100 6.54 14.52 -21.65
C ILE A 100 5.34 13.71 -22.12
N LYS A 101 5.31 13.36 -23.41
CA LYS A 101 4.25 12.56 -24.01
C LYS A 101 4.16 11.17 -23.39
N GLU A 102 5.30 10.52 -23.18
CA GLU A 102 5.36 9.20 -22.55
C GLU A 102 4.76 9.23 -21.14
N GLN A 103 5.19 10.18 -20.29
CA GLN A 103 4.68 10.28 -18.92
C GLN A 103 3.20 10.64 -18.90
N ALA A 104 2.78 11.64 -19.70
CA ALA A 104 1.39 12.05 -19.76
C ALA A 104 0.47 10.92 -20.25
N THR A 105 0.88 10.18 -21.29
CA THR A 105 0.12 9.03 -21.81
C THR A 105 0.07 7.89 -20.79
N ARG A 106 1.17 7.65 -20.06
CA ARG A 106 1.23 6.65 -18.98
C ARG A 106 0.19 6.95 -17.90
N TYR A 107 0.14 8.19 -17.40
CA TYR A 107 -0.85 8.55 -16.38
C TYR A 107 -2.29 8.58 -16.90
N ALA A 108 -2.51 8.89 -18.19
CA ALA A 108 -3.83 8.73 -18.80
C ALA A 108 -4.30 7.26 -18.73
N ALA A 109 -3.44 6.32 -19.15
CA ALA A 109 -3.73 4.89 -19.09
C ALA A 109 -3.93 4.40 -17.65
N SER A 110 -3.13 4.90 -16.69
CA SER A 110 -3.29 4.60 -15.27
C SER A 110 -4.66 5.04 -14.75
N ILE A 111 -5.12 6.26 -15.04
CA ILE A 111 -6.47 6.70 -14.61
C ILE A 111 -7.56 5.82 -15.21
N GLU A 112 -7.47 5.50 -16.50
CA GLU A 112 -8.47 4.66 -17.19
C GLU A 112 -8.58 3.28 -16.52
N SER A 113 -7.47 2.73 -16.03
CA SER A 113 -7.40 1.43 -15.34
C SER A 113 -7.78 1.51 -13.86
N LEU A 114 -7.32 2.51 -13.11
CA LEU A 114 -7.47 2.60 -11.66
C LEU A 114 -8.89 2.96 -11.24
N ARG A 115 -9.57 3.85 -11.97
CA ARG A 115 -10.92 4.30 -11.62
C ARG A 115 -11.92 3.15 -11.45
N PRO A 116 -12.11 2.23 -12.42
CA PRO A 116 -13.04 1.11 -12.22
C PRO A 116 -12.59 0.15 -11.11
N GLN A 117 -11.27 0.00 -10.90
CA GLN A 117 -10.74 -0.86 -9.84
C GLN A 117 -11.09 -0.31 -8.44
N VAL A 118 -10.80 0.96 -8.17
CA VAL A 118 -11.11 1.58 -6.88
C VAL A 118 -12.62 1.58 -6.65
N GLN A 119 -13.42 1.93 -7.67
CA GLN A 119 -14.88 1.89 -7.57
C GLN A 119 -15.43 0.50 -7.26
N GLN A 120 -14.81 -0.56 -7.80
CA GLN A 120 -15.17 -1.93 -7.45
C GLN A 120 -14.83 -2.26 -5.99
N LEU A 121 -13.65 -1.84 -5.52
CA LEU A 121 -13.24 -2.03 -4.11
C LEU A 121 -14.18 -1.31 -3.15
N LEU A 122 -14.71 -0.16 -3.55
CA LEU A 122 -15.67 0.62 -2.75
C LEU A 122 -17.11 0.11 -2.80
N LYS A 123 -17.43 -0.91 -3.61
CA LYS A 123 -18.78 -1.49 -3.60
C LYS A 123 -19.06 -2.09 -2.23
N GLU A 124 -20.27 -1.83 -1.72
CA GLU A 124 -20.71 -2.33 -0.43
C GLU A 124 -20.54 -3.85 -0.32
N GLY A 125 -19.97 -4.30 0.80
CA GLY A 125 -19.70 -5.71 1.07
C GLY A 125 -18.52 -6.31 0.29
N PHE A 126 -17.84 -5.54 -0.57
CA PHE A 126 -16.66 -6.04 -1.28
C PHE A 126 -15.45 -6.16 -0.34
N LEU A 127 -15.07 -5.06 0.32
CA LEU A 127 -13.99 -5.09 1.32
C LEU A 127 -14.49 -5.78 2.60
N ARG A 128 -13.97 -6.98 2.83
CA ARG A 128 -14.19 -7.79 4.04
C ARG A 128 -12.83 -8.21 4.59
N GLU A 129 -12.77 -8.46 5.90
CA GLU A 129 -11.55 -8.88 6.60
C GLU A 129 -10.81 -10.00 5.86
N GLU A 130 -11.51 -11.07 5.46
CA GLU A 130 -10.91 -12.19 4.72
C GLU A 130 -10.30 -11.77 3.38
N ILE A 131 -11.01 -10.95 2.60
CA ILE A 131 -10.54 -10.47 1.30
C ILE A 131 -9.31 -9.58 1.47
N ILE A 132 -9.29 -8.75 2.51
CA ILE A 132 -8.16 -7.88 2.80
C ILE A 132 -6.92 -8.71 3.12
N LEU A 133 -7.04 -9.65 4.06
CA LEU A 133 -5.92 -10.50 4.49
C LEU A 133 -5.34 -11.32 3.34
N ASP A 134 -6.18 -11.82 2.43
CA ASP A 134 -5.75 -12.59 1.27
C ASP A 134 -5.17 -11.72 0.14
N ASN A 135 -5.40 -10.40 0.14
CA ASN A 135 -5.03 -9.51 -0.98
C ASN A 135 -4.21 -8.28 -0.60
N ILE A 136 -3.57 -8.25 0.58
CA ILE A 136 -2.80 -7.09 1.09
C ILE A 136 -1.86 -6.50 0.02
N PRO A 137 -1.00 -7.27 -0.68
CA PRO A 137 -0.07 -6.69 -1.65
C PRO A 137 -0.77 -6.00 -2.81
N LYS A 138 -1.88 -6.58 -3.30
CA LYS A 138 -2.68 -6.05 -4.40
C LYS A 138 -3.39 -4.75 -4.01
N LEU A 139 -3.96 -4.71 -2.80
CA LEU A 139 -4.63 -3.51 -2.27
C LEU A 139 -3.65 -2.37 -2.07
N LEU A 140 -2.48 -2.64 -1.51
CA LEU A 140 -1.43 -1.64 -1.34
C LEU A 140 -0.87 -1.13 -2.67
N ASN A 141 -0.72 -1.99 -3.68
CA ASN A 141 -0.32 -1.56 -5.01
C ASN A 141 -1.36 -0.63 -5.65
N CYS A 142 -2.64 -0.98 -5.55
CA CYS A 142 -3.73 -0.10 -6.02
C CYS A 142 -3.66 1.29 -5.35
N LEU A 143 -3.47 1.35 -4.02
CA LEU A 143 -3.30 2.63 -3.31
C LEU A 143 -2.08 3.42 -3.78
N ARG A 144 -0.94 2.75 -4.04
CA ARG A 144 0.27 3.40 -4.55
C ARG A 144 0.03 3.97 -5.94
N ASP A 145 -0.49 3.17 -6.85
CA ASP A 145 -0.73 3.58 -8.23
C ASP A 145 -1.69 4.78 -8.28
N CYS A 146 -2.73 4.77 -7.45
CA CYS A 146 -3.65 5.90 -7.30
C CYS A 146 -2.94 7.16 -6.82
N ASN A 147 -2.25 7.11 -5.67
CA ASN A 147 -1.60 8.28 -5.09
C ASN A 147 -0.46 8.82 -5.97
N VAL A 148 0.31 7.95 -6.63
CA VAL A 148 1.35 8.35 -7.58
C VAL A 148 0.74 9.06 -8.79
N ALA A 149 -0.34 8.53 -9.36
CA ALA A 149 -1.03 9.16 -10.50
C ALA A 149 -1.66 10.51 -10.11
N ILE A 150 -2.37 10.55 -8.98
CA ILE A 150 -2.98 11.78 -8.46
C ILE A 150 -1.91 12.85 -8.24
N ARG A 151 -0.78 12.49 -7.59
CA ARG A 151 0.32 13.43 -7.33
C ARG A 151 0.86 14.04 -8.60
N TRP A 152 1.23 13.20 -9.57
CA TRP A 152 1.84 13.70 -10.80
C TRP A 152 0.90 14.61 -11.56
N LEU A 153 -0.37 14.22 -11.71
CA LEU A 153 -1.38 15.00 -12.42
C LEU A 153 -1.67 16.32 -11.72
N MET A 154 -1.91 16.31 -10.41
CA MET A 154 -2.18 17.55 -9.65
C MET A 154 -1.04 18.54 -9.77
N LEU A 155 0.22 18.10 -9.65
CA LEU A 155 1.39 18.97 -9.79
C LEU A 155 1.51 19.53 -11.21
N HIS A 156 1.46 18.67 -12.23
CA HIS A 156 1.73 19.09 -13.60
C HIS A 156 0.54 19.79 -14.28
N SER A 157 -0.66 19.71 -13.72
CA SER A 157 -1.82 20.50 -14.16
C SER A 157 -2.05 21.79 -13.35
N ALA A 158 -1.35 21.98 -12.22
CA ALA A 158 -1.57 23.13 -11.32
C ALA A 158 -1.30 24.46 -12.04
N GLU A 159 -2.29 25.35 -12.06
CA GLU A 159 -2.11 26.68 -12.69
C GLU A 159 -1.05 27.52 -11.96
N SER A 160 -0.95 27.39 -10.64
CA SER A 160 0.03 28.09 -9.82
C SER A 160 1.48 27.71 -10.12
N ALA A 161 1.72 26.62 -10.85
CA ALA A 161 3.05 26.15 -11.20
C ALA A 161 3.55 26.68 -12.56
N TYR A 162 2.76 27.47 -13.30
CA TYR A 162 3.18 27.94 -14.62
C TYR A 162 2.89 29.44 -14.77
N ASP A 163 3.92 30.24 -15.08
CA ASP A 163 3.73 31.64 -15.46
C ASP A 163 2.96 31.73 -16.80
N PRO A 164 1.75 32.34 -16.82
CA PRO A 164 0.97 32.49 -18.04
C PRO A 164 1.65 33.37 -19.09
N ASN A 165 2.63 34.19 -18.72
CA ASN A 165 3.37 35.04 -19.64
C ASN A 165 4.50 34.27 -20.37
N ASN A 166 4.92 33.12 -19.84
CA ASN A 166 5.99 32.34 -20.42
C ASN A 166 5.47 31.35 -21.48
N LYS A 167 5.76 31.63 -22.76
CA LYS A 167 5.30 30.82 -23.89
C LYS A 167 5.75 29.35 -23.81
N ARG A 168 6.99 29.08 -23.38
CA ARG A 168 7.54 27.71 -23.30
C ARG A 168 6.79 26.89 -22.25
N LEU A 169 6.51 27.49 -21.10
CA LEU A 169 5.80 26.83 -20.01
C LEU A 169 4.36 26.51 -20.37
N ARG A 170 3.68 27.44 -21.05
CA ARG A 170 2.34 27.19 -21.58
C ARG A 170 2.34 26.00 -22.53
N GLN A 171 3.29 25.93 -23.46
CA GLN A 171 3.39 24.80 -24.39
C GLN A 171 3.62 23.47 -23.68
N ILE A 172 4.48 23.44 -22.66
CA ILE A 172 4.72 22.23 -21.84
C ILE A 172 3.43 21.83 -21.11
N LYS A 173 2.75 22.77 -20.47
CA LYS A 173 1.49 22.53 -19.77
C LYS A 173 0.41 22.03 -20.73
N ASP A 174 0.23 22.68 -21.87
CA ASP A 174 -0.75 22.30 -22.89
C ASP A 174 -0.47 20.89 -23.41
N GLN A 175 0.81 20.53 -23.62
CA GLN A 175 1.19 19.18 -24.00
C GLN A 175 0.79 18.17 -22.90
N VAL A 176 1.13 18.44 -21.64
CA VAL A 176 0.72 17.58 -20.51
C VAL A 176 -0.78 17.38 -20.48
N LEU A 177 -1.57 18.46 -20.55
CA LEU A 177 -3.03 18.38 -20.46
C LEU A 177 -3.62 17.58 -21.64
N ASN A 178 -3.11 17.78 -22.85
CA ASN A 178 -3.59 17.09 -24.04
C ASN A 178 -3.21 15.60 -24.03
N ASP A 179 -1.93 15.29 -23.83
CA ASP A 179 -1.42 13.92 -23.89
C ASP A 179 -1.92 13.07 -22.71
N SER A 180 -2.20 13.69 -21.55
CA SER A 180 -2.80 13.00 -20.39
C SER A 180 -4.32 12.87 -20.46
N LYS A 181 -4.96 13.44 -21.51
CA LYS A 181 -6.43 13.57 -21.62
C LYS A 181 -7.03 14.15 -20.34
N TYR A 182 -6.39 15.18 -19.79
CA TYR A 182 -6.71 15.69 -18.46
C TYR A 182 -8.18 16.09 -18.33
N ASN A 183 -8.83 15.59 -17.29
CA ASN A 183 -10.17 15.98 -16.92
C ASN A 183 -10.24 16.22 -15.41
N PRO A 184 -10.47 17.48 -14.96
CA PRO A 184 -10.44 17.83 -13.54
C PRO A 184 -11.53 17.10 -12.74
N LYS A 185 -12.68 16.78 -13.34
CA LYS A 185 -13.75 16.03 -12.65
C LYS A 185 -13.36 14.58 -12.42
N ILE A 186 -12.69 13.96 -13.40
CA ILE A 186 -12.24 12.57 -13.29
C ILE A 186 -11.13 12.47 -12.24
N LEU A 187 -10.15 13.40 -12.26
CA LEU A 187 -9.09 13.44 -11.26
C LEU A 187 -9.66 13.66 -9.85
N PHE A 188 -10.61 14.60 -9.71
CA PHE A 188 -11.27 14.84 -8.44
C PHE A 188 -12.04 13.62 -7.92
N GLN A 189 -12.77 12.92 -8.80
CA GLN A 189 -13.46 11.69 -8.41
C GLN A 189 -12.47 10.61 -7.98
N LEU A 190 -11.36 10.43 -8.71
CA LEU A 190 -10.32 9.46 -8.34
C LEU A 190 -9.70 9.81 -6.98
N LEU A 191 -9.46 11.10 -6.69
CA LEU A 191 -8.98 11.55 -5.39
C LEU A 191 -9.96 11.18 -4.26
N LEU A 192 -11.27 11.45 -4.44
CA LEU A 192 -12.29 11.10 -3.45
C LEU A 192 -12.41 9.58 -3.25
N ASP A 193 -12.47 8.82 -4.35
CA ASP A 193 -12.56 7.37 -4.31
C ASP A 193 -11.31 6.78 -3.61
N THR A 194 -10.12 7.31 -3.91
CA THR A 194 -8.87 6.89 -3.27
C THR A 194 -8.84 7.23 -1.78
N ALA A 195 -9.27 8.43 -1.39
CA ALA A 195 -9.34 8.83 0.01
C ALA A 195 -10.33 7.97 0.82
N GLN A 196 -11.50 7.67 0.24
CA GLN A 196 -12.47 6.76 0.86
C GLN A 196 -11.89 5.36 0.99
N PHE A 197 -11.26 4.84 -0.07
CA PHE A 197 -10.65 3.51 -0.06
C PHE A 197 -9.55 3.41 1.01
N GLU A 198 -8.68 4.41 1.08
CA GLU A 198 -7.62 4.50 2.08
C GLU A 198 -8.20 4.54 3.50
N PHE A 199 -9.20 5.38 3.75
CA PHE A 199 -9.86 5.48 5.05
C PHE A 199 -10.48 4.14 5.47
N THR A 200 -11.31 3.54 4.62
CA THR A 200 -11.96 2.26 4.90
C THR A 200 -10.93 1.17 5.18
N LEU A 201 -9.88 1.08 4.36
CA LEU A 201 -8.84 0.07 4.54
C LEU A 201 -8.04 0.28 5.83
N LYS A 202 -7.70 1.53 6.17
CA LYS A 202 -7.01 1.89 7.43
C LYS A 202 -7.84 1.51 8.64
N GLU A 203 -9.13 1.85 8.67
CA GLU A 203 -10.00 1.53 9.82
C GLU A 203 -10.18 0.02 10.01
N MET A 204 -10.37 -0.73 8.92
CA MET A 204 -10.44 -2.19 8.99
C MET A 204 -9.14 -2.80 9.51
N PHE A 205 -7.96 -2.30 9.06
CA PHE A 205 -6.68 -2.78 9.57
C PHE A 205 -6.43 -2.43 11.04
N LYS A 206 -6.81 -1.23 11.48
CA LYS A 206 -6.72 -0.86 12.90
C LYS A 206 -7.58 -1.77 13.77
N GLN A 207 -8.81 -2.05 13.35
CA GLN A 207 -9.69 -2.97 14.05
C GLN A 207 -9.10 -4.39 14.12
N MET A 208 -8.63 -4.90 12.98
CA MET A 208 -7.97 -6.20 12.89
C MET A 208 -6.73 -6.30 13.80
N LEU A 209 -5.94 -5.23 13.91
CA LEU A 209 -4.79 -5.16 14.81
C LEU A 209 -5.22 -5.13 16.28
N SER A 210 -6.24 -4.35 16.64
CA SER A 210 -6.72 -4.27 18.03
C SER A 210 -7.34 -5.59 18.52
N GLU A 211 -7.99 -6.33 17.62
CA GLU A 211 -8.63 -7.62 17.94
C GLU A 211 -7.71 -8.83 17.72
N LYS A 212 -6.49 -8.61 17.21
CA LYS A 212 -5.58 -9.65 16.72
C LYS A 212 -5.35 -10.77 17.74
N GLN A 213 -4.92 -10.42 18.95
CA GLN A 213 -4.60 -11.40 19.99
C GLN A 213 -5.86 -12.12 20.48
N LEU A 214 -6.96 -11.38 20.67
CA LEU A 214 -8.24 -11.94 21.13
C LEU A 214 -8.80 -12.97 20.14
N LYS A 215 -8.83 -12.64 18.84
CA LYS A 215 -9.27 -13.56 17.78
C LYS A 215 -8.37 -14.79 17.69
N TRP A 216 -7.06 -14.61 17.77
CA TRP A 216 -6.10 -15.72 17.71
C TRP A 216 -6.29 -16.70 18.86
N GLU A 217 -6.43 -16.20 20.09
CA GLU A 217 -6.71 -17.03 21.27
C GLU A 217 -8.07 -17.73 21.19
N SER A 218 -9.09 -17.05 20.66
CA SER A 218 -10.41 -17.66 20.43
C SER A 218 -10.33 -18.83 19.44
N TYR A 219 -9.58 -18.69 18.33
CA TYR A 219 -9.41 -19.77 17.37
C TYR A 219 -8.57 -20.92 17.93
N LYS A 220 -7.56 -20.63 18.76
CA LYS A 220 -6.78 -21.64 19.47
C LYS A 220 -7.69 -22.50 20.36
N LYS A 221 -8.55 -21.83 21.14
CA LYS A 221 -9.51 -22.47 22.04
C LYS A 221 -10.53 -23.33 21.29
N GLU A 222 -11.21 -22.78 20.29
CA GLU A 222 -12.18 -23.53 19.49
C GLU A 222 -11.53 -24.73 18.78
N GLY A 223 -10.31 -24.54 18.25
CA GLY A 223 -9.54 -25.61 17.62
C GLY A 223 -9.19 -26.75 18.58
N SER A 224 -8.74 -26.44 19.81
CA SER A 224 -8.41 -27.47 20.81
C SER A 224 -9.64 -28.16 21.38
N GLU A 225 -10.71 -27.41 21.67
CA GLU A 225 -11.96 -27.97 22.19
C GLU A 225 -12.58 -28.98 21.21
N ARG A 226 -12.57 -28.69 19.90
CA ARG A 226 -13.03 -29.65 18.87
C ARG A 226 -12.21 -30.94 18.86
N MET A 227 -10.89 -30.86 19.08
CA MET A 227 -10.04 -32.06 19.16
C MET A 227 -10.27 -32.86 20.43
N THR A 228 -10.49 -32.18 21.56
CA THR A 228 -10.89 -32.83 22.81
C THR A 228 -12.24 -33.54 22.67
N GLU A 229 -13.22 -32.90 22.04
CA GLU A 229 -14.53 -33.52 21.75
C GLU A 229 -14.41 -34.74 20.84
N LEU A 230 -13.57 -34.69 19.78
CA LEU A 230 -13.30 -35.86 18.94
C LEU A 230 -12.68 -37.00 19.74
N ALA A 231 -11.73 -36.71 20.62
CA ALA A 231 -11.15 -37.73 21.49
C ALA A 231 -12.20 -38.39 22.39
N GLU A 232 -13.17 -37.64 22.90
CA GLU A 232 -14.29 -38.19 23.68
C GLU A 232 -15.20 -39.07 22.82
N VAL A 233 -15.45 -38.72 21.57
CA VAL A 233 -16.25 -39.55 20.64
C VAL A 233 -15.58 -40.92 20.46
N PHE A 234 -14.27 -40.97 20.22
CA PHE A 234 -13.53 -42.23 20.07
C PHE A 234 -13.28 -42.98 21.39
N SER A 235 -13.55 -42.37 22.55
CA SER A 235 -13.46 -43.04 23.85
C SER A 235 -14.57 -44.06 24.11
N GLY A 236 -15.68 -43.98 23.37
CA GLY A 236 -16.88 -44.81 23.56
C GLY A 236 -17.79 -44.36 24.70
N VAL A 237 -17.49 -43.23 25.36
CA VAL A 237 -18.27 -42.70 26.50
C VAL A 237 -19.53 -41.96 26.03
N LYS A 238 -19.58 -41.48 24.79
CA LYS A 238 -20.74 -40.80 24.19
C LYS A 238 -21.60 -41.81 23.40
N PRO A 239 -22.74 -42.29 23.93
CA PRO A 239 -23.49 -43.40 23.33
C PRO A 239 -24.25 -43.03 22.04
N LEU A 240 -24.42 -41.73 21.79
CA LEU A 240 -25.25 -41.20 20.69
C LEU A 240 -24.49 -41.14 19.35
N THR A 241 -23.17 -41.20 19.37
CA THR A 241 -22.33 -41.20 18.18
C THR A 241 -22.07 -42.63 17.76
N ARG A 242 -22.54 -43.04 16.57
CA ARG A 242 -22.34 -44.38 15.97
C ARG A 242 -20.87 -44.64 15.56
N VAL A 243 -19.93 -44.26 16.40
CA VAL A 243 -18.48 -44.38 16.20
C VAL A 243 -17.97 -45.48 17.12
N GLU A 244 -17.21 -46.41 16.55
CA GLU A 244 -16.56 -47.46 17.33
C GLU A 244 -15.44 -46.88 18.19
N LYS A 245 -15.30 -47.41 19.42
CA LYS A 245 -14.22 -47.04 20.32
C LYS A 245 -12.87 -47.32 19.66
N ASN A 246 -11.98 -46.32 19.66
CA ASN A 246 -10.62 -46.46 19.14
C ASN A 246 -9.63 -45.71 20.05
N GLU A 247 -8.88 -46.46 20.86
CA GLU A 247 -7.96 -45.90 21.85
C GLU A 247 -6.77 -45.15 21.21
N ASN A 248 -6.32 -45.60 20.04
CA ASN A 248 -5.23 -44.95 19.31
C ASN A 248 -5.66 -43.57 18.79
N LEU A 249 -6.84 -43.48 18.16
CA LEU A 249 -7.38 -42.20 17.68
C LEU A 249 -7.73 -41.28 18.85
N GLN A 250 -8.30 -41.82 19.93
CA GLN A 250 -8.55 -41.05 21.15
C GLN A 250 -7.26 -40.41 21.68
N ALA A 251 -6.18 -41.19 21.82
CA ALA A 251 -4.89 -40.67 22.30
C ALA A 251 -4.30 -39.63 21.33
N TRP A 252 -4.41 -39.89 20.03
CA TRP A 252 -3.92 -38.98 18.99
C TRP A 252 -4.63 -37.63 19.02
N PHE A 253 -5.97 -37.61 19.06
CA PHE A 253 -6.75 -36.36 19.13
C PHE A 253 -6.48 -35.57 20.42
N ARG A 254 -6.27 -36.24 21.56
CA ARG A 254 -5.85 -35.57 22.81
C ARG A 254 -4.49 -34.90 22.66
N GLU A 255 -3.56 -35.58 22.01
CA GLU A 255 -2.22 -35.03 21.78
C GLU A 255 -2.26 -33.84 20.83
N ILE A 256 -3.04 -33.90 19.73
CA ILE A 256 -3.25 -32.74 18.86
C ILE A 256 -3.88 -31.57 19.61
N SER A 257 -4.90 -31.81 20.44
CA SER A 257 -5.51 -30.78 21.28
C SER A 257 -4.48 -30.06 22.16
N LYS A 258 -3.66 -30.84 22.88
CA LYS A 258 -2.57 -30.32 23.71
C LYS A 258 -1.53 -29.54 22.89
N GLN A 259 -1.22 -30.00 21.68
CA GLN A 259 -0.30 -29.29 20.80
C GLN A 259 -0.86 -27.95 20.32
N ILE A 260 -2.16 -27.87 20.03
CA ILE A 260 -2.85 -26.61 19.70
C ILE A 260 -2.82 -25.67 20.91
N GLU A 261 -3.14 -26.14 22.11
CA GLU A 261 -3.11 -25.32 23.34
C GLU A 261 -1.71 -24.79 23.66
N SER A 262 -0.67 -25.57 23.35
CA SER A 262 0.72 -25.17 23.55
C SER A 262 1.23 -24.09 22.59
N LEU A 263 0.44 -23.70 21.57
CA LEU A 263 0.81 -22.63 20.66
C LEU A 263 0.89 -21.31 21.43
N ASN A 264 1.98 -20.57 21.21
CA ASN A 264 2.25 -19.30 21.87
C ASN A 264 2.15 -18.15 20.86
N TYR A 265 1.30 -17.16 21.16
CA TYR A 265 1.13 -15.96 20.35
C TYR A 265 2.43 -15.14 20.21
N GLU A 266 3.23 -15.04 21.28
CA GLU A 266 4.46 -14.24 21.32
C GLU A 266 5.54 -14.79 20.38
N ASP A 267 5.61 -16.12 20.22
CA ASP A 267 6.50 -16.77 19.26
C ASP A 267 5.78 -17.05 17.94
N SER A 268 5.43 -15.96 17.25
CA SER A 268 4.63 -16.02 16.03
C SER A 268 5.22 -16.90 14.92
N THR A 269 6.55 -16.98 14.83
CA THR A 269 7.25 -17.75 13.79
C THR A 269 7.25 -19.24 14.10
N ALA A 270 7.49 -19.64 15.36
CA ALA A 270 7.39 -21.05 15.74
C ALA A 270 5.93 -21.52 15.74
N ALA A 271 5.02 -20.69 16.26
CA ALA A 271 3.58 -20.99 16.25
C ALA A 271 3.06 -21.19 14.83
N GLY A 272 3.37 -20.28 13.90
CA GLY A 272 2.97 -20.42 12.50
C GLY A 272 3.46 -21.73 11.85
N ARG A 273 4.73 -22.10 12.05
CA ARG A 273 5.29 -23.36 11.52
C ARG A 273 4.61 -24.59 12.13
N LYS A 274 4.40 -24.60 13.45
CA LYS A 274 3.73 -25.71 14.14
C LYS A 274 2.27 -25.84 13.72
N THR A 275 1.55 -24.73 13.53
CA THR A 275 0.17 -24.73 13.03
C THR A 275 0.07 -25.36 11.64
N VAL A 276 1.01 -25.09 10.72
CA VAL A 276 1.05 -25.74 9.40
C VAL A 276 1.25 -27.25 9.53
N GLN A 277 2.13 -27.71 10.42
CA GLN A 277 2.34 -29.14 10.66
C GLN A 277 1.06 -29.81 11.21
N LEU A 278 0.35 -29.14 12.12
CA LEU A 278 -0.91 -29.65 12.67
C LEU A 278 -2.00 -29.74 11.60
N ILE A 279 -2.12 -28.75 10.72
CA ILE A 279 -3.06 -28.79 9.58
C ILE A 279 -2.77 -30.01 8.69
N GLN A 280 -1.49 -30.24 8.36
CA GLN A 280 -1.08 -31.38 7.54
C GLN A 280 -1.41 -32.72 8.20
N ALA A 281 -1.11 -32.86 9.50
CA ALA A 281 -1.43 -34.05 10.28
C ALA A 281 -2.96 -34.34 10.31
N LEU A 282 -3.79 -33.30 10.37
CA LEU A 282 -5.25 -33.42 10.31
C LEU A 282 -5.79 -33.81 8.93
N VAL A 283 -5.06 -33.53 7.84
CA VAL A 283 -5.40 -34.03 6.51
C VAL A 283 -5.04 -35.50 6.41
N GLU A 284 -3.82 -35.86 6.81
CA GLU A 284 -3.31 -37.24 6.74
C GLU A 284 -4.14 -38.23 7.58
N VAL A 285 -4.55 -37.84 8.79
CA VAL A 285 -5.40 -38.72 9.64
C VAL A 285 -6.77 -38.97 9.02
N GLN A 286 -7.32 -37.99 8.28
CA GLN A 286 -8.62 -38.10 7.65
C GLN A 286 -8.58 -39.15 6.53
N GLU A 287 -7.53 -39.11 5.71
CA GLU A 287 -7.31 -40.03 4.59
C GLU A 287 -6.93 -41.44 5.07
N PHE A 288 -5.97 -41.55 5.99
CA PHE A 288 -5.40 -42.84 6.41
C PHE A 288 -6.40 -43.73 7.16
N HIS A 289 -7.27 -43.13 7.98
CA HIS A 289 -8.25 -43.87 8.78
C HIS A 289 -9.64 -43.97 8.13
N GLN A 290 -9.80 -43.56 6.86
CA GLN A 290 -11.09 -43.57 6.15
C GLN A 290 -12.22 -42.87 6.94
N LEU A 291 -11.87 -41.80 7.64
CA LEU A 291 -12.80 -41.04 8.49
C LEU A 291 -13.85 -40.29 7.68
N GLU A 292 -13.69 -40.26 6.36
CA GLU A 292 -14.67 -39.77 5.36
C GLU A 292 -16.06 -40.40 5.50
N SER A 293 -16.12 -41.62 6.03
CA SER A 293 -17.37 -42.34 6.28
C SER A 293 -18.23 -41.71 7.38
N ASN A 294 -17.65 -40.89 8.26
CA ASN A 294 -18.38 -40.22 9.34
C ASN A 294 -18.41 -38.70 9.12
N LEU A 295 -19.57 -38.20 8.70
CA LEU A 295 -19.78 -36.78 8.41
C LEU A 295 -19.48 -35.87 9.59
N GLN A 296 -19.81 -36.30 10.82
CA GLN A 296 -19.56 -35.49 12.02
C GLN A 296 -18.06 -35.37 12.30
N VAL A 297 -17.30 -36.47 12.18
CA VAL A 297 -15.85 -36.44 12.35
C VAL A 297 -15.20 -35.58 11.27
N CYS A 298 -15.64 -35.71 10.02
CA CYS A 298 -15.18 -34.87 8.91
C CYS A 298 -15.39 -33.38 9.16
N GLN A 299 -16.57 -33.01 9.66
CA GLN A 299 -16.90 -31.63 9.95
C GLN A 299 -15.98 -31.06 11.04
N PHE A 300 -15.76 -31.81 12.13
CA PHE A 300 -14.86 -31.37 13.20
C PHE A 300 -13.42 -31.18 12.72
N LEU A 301 -12.92 -32.11 11.90
CA LEU A 301 -11.58 -31.99 11.29
C LEU A 301 -11.50 -30.76 10.37
N ALA A 302 -12.54 -30.52 9.56
CA ALA A 302 -12.61 -29.36 8.68
C ALA A 302 -12.65 -28.04 9.47
N ASP A 303 -13.46 -27.96 10.52
CA ASP A 303 -13.57 -26.78 11.38
C ASP A 303 -12.27 -26.50 12.12
N THR A 304 -11.60 -27.51 12.67
CA THR A 304 -10.29 -27.33 13.30
C THR A 304 -9.25 -26.83 12.31
N ARG A 305 -9.18 -27.41 11.10
CA ARG A 305 -8.28 -26.87 10.05
C ARG A 305 -8.61 -25.42 9.72
N LYS A 306 -9.90 -25.07 9.62
CA LYS A 306 -10.34 -23.70 9.38
C LYS A 306 -9.85 -22.75 10.50
N PHE A 307 -10.01 -23.13 11.77
CA PHE A 307 -9.50 -22.32 12.90
C PHE A 307 -7.98 -22.16 12.85
N LEU A 308 -7.24 -23.24 12.58
CA LEU A 308 -5.78 -23.19 12.44
C LEU A 308 -5.33 -22.30 11.27
N HIS A 309 -6.03 -22.33 10.13
CA HIS A 309 -5.78 -21.41 9.03
C HIS A 309 -6.04 -19.95 9.42
N GLN A 310 -7.12 -19.68 10.15
CA GLN A 310 -7.40 -18.33 10.64
C GLN A 310 -6.34 -17.84 11.64
N MET A 311 -5.83 -18.72 12.52
CA MET A 311 -4.70 -18.39 13.40
C MET A 311 -3.46 -17.93 12.61
N ILE A 312 -3.12 -18.60 11.51
CA ILE A 312 -2.00 -18.20 10.63
C ILE A 312 -2.28 -16.84 9.98
N ARG A 313 -3.51 -16.60 9.51
CA ARG A 313 -3.88 -15.32 8.90
C ARG A 313 -3.80 -14.17 9.89
N THR A 314 -4.39 -14.34 11.08
CA THR A 314 -4.42 -13.33 12.13
C THR A 314 -3.02 -12.98 12.61
N ILE A 315 -2.13 -13.96 12.83
CA ILE A 315 -0.80 -13.68 13.37
C ILE A 315 0.08 -12.88 12.38
N ASN A 316 -0.17 -13.02 11.09
CA ASN A 316 0.56 -12.35 10.01
C ASN A 316 0.12 -10.88 9.76
N ILE A 317 -0.88 -10.38 10.48
CA ILE A 317 -1.27 -8.96 10.40
C ILE A 317 -0.15 -8.11 11.01
N LYS A 318 0.42 -7.19 10.22
CA LYS A 318 1.57 -6.35 10.62
C LYS A 318 1.20 -4.88 10.62
N GLU A 319 1.69 -4.14 11.61
CA GLU A 319 1.56 -2.68 11.71
C GLU A 319 2.25 -1.95 10.55
N GLU A 320 3.30 -2.53 9.97
CA GLU A 320 4.02 -2.01 8.79
C GLU A 320 3.09 -1.70 7.60
N VAL A 321 1.96 -2.41 7.49
CA VAL A 321 0.94 -2.15 6.48
C VAL A 321 0.30 -0.77 6.68
N LEU A 322 0.00 -0.37 7.92
CA LEU A 322 -0.53 0.95 8.25
C LEU A 322 0.50 2.04 8.02
N ILE A 323 1.77 1.79 8.38
CA ILE A 323 2.88 2.72 8.12
C ILE A 323 3.00 2.97 6.62
N THR A 324 2.94 1.92 5.81
CA THR A 324 2.95 2.03 4.35
C THR A 324 1.80 2.89 3.83
N MET A 325 0.56 2.64 4.31
CA MET A 325 -0.60 3.45 3.90
C MET A 325 -0.45 4.92 4.30
N GLN A 326 0.18 5.21 5.44
CA GLN A 326 0.45 6.58 5.87
C GLN A 326 1.46 7.30 4.98
N ILE A 327 2.54 6.60 4.58
CA ILE A 327 3.55 7.17 3.68
C ILE A 327 2.96 7.42 2.29
N VAL A 328 2.20 6.45 1.77
CA VAL A 328 1.69 6.50 0.40
C VAL A 328 0.53 7.49 0.24
N GLY A 329 -0.27 7.69 1.29
CA GLY A 329 -1.40 8.63 1.33
C GLY A 329 -1.02 10.08 1.64
N ASP A 330 0.27 10.45 1.62
CA ASP A 330 0.69 11.83 1.90
C ASP A 330 0.22 12.80 0.80
N LEU A 331 -0.74 13.66 1.17
CA LEU A 331 -1.31 14.70 0.30
C LEU A 331 -0.71 16.09 0.56
N SER A 332 0.35 16.20 1.38
CA SER A 332 0.95 17.49 1.76
C SER A 332 1.35 18.37 0.57
N TYR A 333 1.72 17.75 -0.56
CA TYR A 333 2.11 18.44 -1.79
C TYR A 333 0.99 19.27 -2.42
N ALA A 334 -0.27 18.90 -2.16
CA ALA A 334 -1.44 19.47 -2.80
C ALA A 334 -2.02 20.68 -2.06
N TRP A 335 -1.50 21.02 -0.88
CA TRP A 335 -2.09 22.02 0.01
C TRP A 335 -2.41 23.34 -0.68
N GLN A 336 -1.44 23.95 -1.37
CA GLN A 336 -1.69 25.21 -2.10
C GLN A 336 -2.44 25.01 -3.42
N ILE A 337 -2.34 23.83 -4.03
CA ILE A 337 -3.03 23.52 -5.29
C ILE A 337 -4.54 23.50 -5.04
N ILE A 338 -4.96 22.84 -3.97
CA ILE A 338 -6.36 22.78 -3.52
C ILE A 338 -6.85 24.18 -3.16
N ASP A 339 -6.09 24.92 -2.37
CA ASP A 339 -6.47 26.26 -1.89
C ASP A 339 -6.62 27.29 -3.02
N ARG A 340 -5.76 27.22 -4.04
CA ARG A 340 -5.76 28.15 -5.18
C ARG A 340 -6.65 27.70 -6.33
N SER A 341 -7.08 26.44 -6.35
CA SER A 341 -7.99 25.98 -7.39
C SER A 341 -9.35 26.65 -7.22
N HIS A 342 -9.72 27.53 -8.16
CA HIS A 342 -11.07 28.14 -8.25
C HIS A 342 -12.18 27.14 -8.56
N VAL A 343 -11.87 25.85 -8.55
CA VAL A 343 -12.76 24.76 -8.87
C VAL A 343 -13.56 24.44 -7.61
N ASN A 344 -14.85 24.83 -7.59
CA ASN A 344 -15.80 24.62 -6.48
C ASN A 344 -15.79 23.21 -5.86
N TYR A 345 -15.30 22.19 -6.58
CA TYR A 345 -15.15 20.81 -6.09
C TYR A 345 -14.10 20.66 -4.97
N PHE A 346 -12.98 21.38 -5.02
CA PHE A 346 -11.87 21.24 -4.06
C PHE A 346 -12.02 22.07 -2.77
N VAL A 347 -12.91 23.07 -2.78
CA VAL A 347 -13.20 23.92 -1.61
C VAL A 347 -13.74 23.12 -0.42
N ASN A 348 -14.46 22.02 -0.68
CA ASN A 348 -15.00 21.14 0.36
C ASN A 348 -13.93 20.26 1.04
N ILE A 349 -12.81 19.95 0.36
CA ILE A 349 -11.71 19.15 0.92
C ILE A 349 -10.98 19.93 2.02
N LYS A 350 -10.86 21.25 1.88
CA LYS A 350 -10.22 22.13 2.88
C LYS A 350 -10.86 22.01 4.27
N ARG A 351 -12.19 21.99 4.33
CA ARG A 351 -12.93 21.82 5.60
C ARG A 351 -12.66 20.49 6.29
N LEU A 352 -12.26 19.45 5.56
CA LEU A 352 -11.93 18.14 6.11
C LEU A 352 -10.46 18.04 6.55
N LEU A 353 -9.55 18.71 5.83
CA LEU A 353 -8.13 18.78 6.18
C LEU A 353 -7.86 19.66 7.41
N ASP A 354 -8.65 20.71 7.63
CA ASP A 354 -8.53 21.58 8.82
C ASP A 354 -9.08 20.92 10.12
N LEU A 355 -9.62 19.70 10.04
CA LEU A 355 -10.21 18.94 11.16
C LEU A 355 -9.35 17.74 11.63
N GLN A 356 -8.23 17.47 10.97
CA GLN A 356 -7.18 16.53 11.42
C GLN A 356 -6.03 17.31 12.02
#